data_AF-A0A060A245-F1
#
_entry.id   AF-A0A060A245-F1
#
_cell.length_a   1.000
_cell.length_b   1.000
_cell.length_c   1.000
_cell.angle_alpha   90.00
_cell.angle_beta   90.00
_cell.angle_gamma   90.00
#
_symmetry.space_group_name_H-M   'P 1'
#
loop_
_entity.id
_entity.type
_entity.pdbx_description
1 polymer ?
#
loop_
_entity_poly.entity_id
_entity_poly.type
_entity_poly.pdbx_seq_one_letter_code
_entity_poly.pdbx_strand_id
1 'polypeptide(L)' 'MNAKSFSLRNVAYAGIFSLGLVGLSGCAHMTPTQQRVVSGGAIGAAGGAALGAITGGSPAVGAAVGGVAGGAAGAVMGNH' A
#
# COMPACT_ATOMS: atom_id res chain seq x y z
N MET A 1 13.94 -9.66 17.18
CA MET A 1 14.09 -8.45 18.01
C MET A 1 14.58 -7.32 17.11
N ASN A 2 13.91 -6.16 17.17
CA ASN A 2 14.47 -4.81 16.94
C ASN A 2 14.93 -4.31 15.54
N ALA A 3 14.31 -3.21 15.09
CA ALA A 3 14.93 -2.00 14.49
C ALA A 3 13.89 -0.99 13.94
N LYS A 4 12.73 -1.45 13.44
CA LYS A 4 11.90 -0.60 12.55
C LYS A 4 11.01 0.44 13.27
N SER A 5 10.65 0.22 14.53
CA SER A 5 9.82 1.16 15.33
C SER A 5 10.42 2.57 15.43
N PHE A 6 11.76 2.68 15.41
CA PHE A 6 12.48 3.97 15.46
C PHE A 6 12.32 4.81 14.17
N SER A 7 11.97 4.18 13.03
CA SER A 7 11.78 4.85 11.72
C SER A 7 10.30 4.99 11.32
N LEU A 8 9.36 4.34 12.02
CA LEU A 8 7.94 4.38 11.65
C LEU A 8 7.30 5.77 11.81
N ARG A 9 7.67 6.52 12.85
CA ARG A 9 7.14 7.88 13.06
C ARG A 9 7.66 8.86 12.01
N ASN A 10 8.95 8.78 11.67
CA ASN A 10 9.59 9.66 10.70
C ASN A 10 9.19 9.32 9.25
N VAL A 11 9.00 8.04 8.93
CA VAL A 11 8.45 7.57 7.63
C VAL A 11 6.95 7.82 7.54
N ALA A 12 6.20 7.80 8.65
CA ALA A 12 4.81 8.25 8.65
C ALA A 12 4.71 9.76 8.38
N TYR A 13 5.53 10.61 9.03
CA TYR A 13 5.53 12.05 8.74
C TYR A 13 6.01 12.38 7.32
N ALA A 14 7.12 11.77 6.88
CA ALA A 14 7.60 11.93 5.50
C ALA A 14 6.61 11.33 4.50
N GLY A 15 6.00 10.19 4.83
CA GLY A 15 5.00 9.50 4.01
C GLY A 15 3.69 10.28 3.90
N ILE A 16 3.19 10.87 4.98
CA ILE A 16 2.00 11.74 4.98
C ILE A 16 2.29 13.04 4.22
N PHE A 17 3.48 13.60 4.35
CA PHE A 17 3.90 14.79 3.59
C PHE A 17 4.03 14.49 2.09
N SER A 18 4.67 13.37 1.74
CA SER A 18 4.82 12.91 0.36
C SER A 18 3.51 12.41 -0.26
N LEU A 19 2.66 11.67 0.48
CA LEU A 19 1.30 11.31 0.04
C LEU A 19 0.40 12.54 -0.03
N GLY A 20 0.63 13.58 0.77
CA GLY A 20 -0.09 14.84 0.65
C GLY A 20 0.22 15.55 -0.66
N LEU A 21 1.50 15.63 -1.02
CA LEU A 21 1.96 16.28 -2.27
C LEU A 21 1.63 15.45 -3.53
N VAL A 22 1.82 14.13 -3.49
CA VAL A 22 1.51 13.21 -4.60
C VAL A 22 0.02 12.88 -4.66
N GLY A 23 -0.66 12.82 -3.52
CA GLY A 23 -2.09 12.58 -3.42
C GLY A 23 -2.91 13.77 -3.86
N LEU A 24 -2.53 15.03 -3.57
CA LEU A 24 -3.26 16.18 -4.13
C LEU A 24 -3.15 16.27 -5.65
N SER A 25 -1.99 15.91 -6.24
CA SER A 25 -1.80 15.88 -7.69
C SER A 25 -2.41 14.65 -8.37
N GLY A 26 -2.45 13.50 -7.68
CA GLY A 26 -3.05 12.25 -8.18
C GLY A 26 -4.56 12.14 -7.97
N CYS A 27 -5.12 12.68 -6.88
CA CYS A 27 -6.56 12.61 -6.58
C CYS A 27 -7.40 13.58 -7.42
N ALA A 28 -6.83 14.71 -7.86
CA ALA A 28 -7.53 15.67 -8.72
C ALA A 28 -7.81 15.12 -10.13
N HIS A 29 -7.12 14.05 -10.54
CA HIS A 29 -7.26 13.47 -11.87
C HIS A 29 -7.26 11.93 -11.88
N MET A 30 -7.93 11.33 -10.90
CA MET A 30 -7.98 9.89 -10.75
C MET A 30 -9.24 9.32 -11.41
N THR A 31 -9.05 8.40 -12.34
CA THR A 31 -10.17 7.64 -12.91
C THR A 31 -10.68 6.59 -11.91
N PRO A 32 -11.95 6.18 -11.96
CA PRO A 32 -12.53 5.19 -11.04
C PRO A 32 -11.72 3.88 -10.98
N THR A 33 -11.13 3.50 -12.11
CA THR A 33 -10.18 2.40 -12.29
C THR A 33 -8.94 2.56 -11.44
N GLN A 34 -8.24 3.70 -11.57
CA GLN A 34 -7.02 3.98 -10.82
C GLN A 34 -7.28 3.97 -9.31
N GLN A 35 -8.44 4.49 -8.87
CA GLN A 35 -8.80 4.50 -7.45
C GLN A 35 -9.04 3.08 -6.90
N ARG A 36 -9.62 2.17 -7.71
CA ARG A 36 -9.73 0.75 -7.35
C ARG A 36 -8.37 0.04 -7.31
N VAL A 37 -7.48 0.33 -8.26
CA VAL A 37 -6.10 -0.19 -8.26
C VAL A 37 -5.37 0.19 -6.99
N VAL A 38 -5.39 1.48 -6.64
CA VAL A 38 -4.67 1.99 -5.46
C VAL A 38 -5.29 1.44 -4.17
N SER A 39 -6.62 1.39 -4.06
CA SER A 39 -7.29 0.81 -2.89
C SER A 39 -7.01 -0.69 -2.77
N GLY A 40 -7.11 -1.46 -3.86
CA GLY A 40 -6.80 -2.88 -3.90
C GLY A 40 -5.34 -3.17 -3.53
N GLY A 41 -4.39 -2.38 -4.03
CA GLY A 41 -2.98 -2.50 -3.70
C GLY A 41 -2.69 -2.11 -2.25
N ALA A 42 -3.33 -1.06 -1.73
CA ALA A 42 -3.17 -0.66 -0.33
C ALA A 42 -3.72 -1.73 0.62
N ILE A 43 -4.91 -2.27 0.35
CA ILE A 43 -5.54 -3.32 1.16
C ILE A 43 -4.74 -4.62 1.06
N GLY A 44 -4.31 -5.00 -0.14
CA GLY A 44 -3.49 -6.19 -0.35
C GLY A 44 -2.12 -6.08 0.35
N ALA A 45 -1.48 -4.91 0.29
CA ALA A 45 -0.22 -4.66 1.01
C ALA A 45 -0.42 -4.69 2.53
N ALA A 46 -1.49 -4.08 3.03
CA ALA A 46 -1.80 -4.07 4.46
C ALA A 46 -2.10 -5.50 4.98
N GLY A 47 -2.95 -6.24 4.25
CA GLY A 47 -3.31 -7.63 4.59
C GLY A 47 -2.12 -8.58 4.48
N GLY A 48 -1.34 -8.49 3.40
CA GLY A 48 -0.14 -9.29 3.20
C GLY A 48 0.97 -8.97 4.22
N ALA A 49 1.12 -7.71 4.63
CA ALA A 49 2.03 -7.32 5.71
C ALA A 49 1.58 -7.88 7.07
N ALA A 50 0.28 -7.79 7.36
CA ALA A 50 -0.30 -8.31 8.60
C ALA A 50 -0.11 -9.82 8.69
N LEU A 51 -0.47 -10.55 7.63
CA LEU A 51 -0.29 -12.00 7.56
C LEU A 51 1.19 -12.39 7.62
N GLY A 52 2.06 -11.71 6.89
CA GLY A 52 3.51 -11.96 6.95
C GLY A 52 4.12 -11.68 8.32
N ALA A 53 3.55 -10.75 9.10
CA ALA A 53 3.93 -10.51 10.48
C ALA A 53 3.41 -11.59 11.44
N ILE A 54 2.19 -12.10 11.21
CA ILE A 54 1.54 -13.12 12.05
C ILE A 54 2.19 -14.50 11.85
N THR A 55 2.55 -14.85 10.61
CA THR A 55 3.11 -16.17 10.28
C THR A 55 4.60 -16.31 10.63
N GLY A 56 5.22 -15.27 11.21
CA GLY A 56 6.66 -15.23 11.50
C GLY A 56 7.54 -15.08 10.25
N GLY A 57 6.94 -14.82 9.09
CA GLY A 57 7.62 -14.55 7.83
C GLY A 57 8.09 -13.10 7.71
N SER A 58 8.49 -12.70 6.50
CA SER A 58 8.94 -11.34 6.23
C SER A 58 7.74 -10.44 5.87
N PRO A 59 7.30 -9.50 6.74
CA PRO A 59 6.12 -8.67 6.47
C PRO A 59 6.32 -7.75 5.27
N ALA A 60 7.57 -7.43 4.92
CA ALA A 60 7.89 -6.67 3.70
C ALA A 60 7.58 -7.46 2.42
N VAL A 61 7.85 -8.77 2.42
CA VAL A 61 7.54 -9.65 1.29
C VAL A 61 6.03 -9.82 1.16
N GLY A 62 5.33 -10.03 2.28
CA GLY A 62 3.88 -10.08 2.30
C GLY A 62 3.23 -8.78 1.82
N ALA A 63 3.76 -7.63 2.24
CA ALA A 63 3.31 -6.31 1.77
C ALA A 63 3.53 -6.10 0.27
N ALA A 64 4.70 -6.49 -0.24
CA ALA A 64 5.05 -6.32 -1.64
C ALA A 64 4.18 -7.21 -2.54
N VAL A 65 4.05 -8.49 -2.21
CA VAL A 65 3.23 -9.44 -2.97
C VAL A 65 1.75 -9.07 -2.90
N GLY A 66 1.26 -8.77 -1.70
CA GLY A 66 -0.12 -8.35 -1.51
C GLY A 66 -0.43 -7.02 -2.20
N GLY A 67 0.51 -6.07 -2.21
CA GLY A 67 0.34 -4.78 -2.87
C GLY A 67 0.29 -4.88 -4.39
N VAL A 68 1.19 -5.68 -4.98
CA VAL A 68 1.20 -5.91 -6.43
C VAL A 68 -0.03 -6.73 -6.85
N ALA A 69 -0.36 -7.80 -6.12
CA ALA A 69 -1.52 -8.64 -6.43
C ALA A 69 -2.84 -7.88 -6.25
N GLY A 70 -3.01 -7.14 -5.16
CA GLY A 70 -4.20 -6.33 -4.91
C GLY A 70 -4.35 -5.16 -5.89
N GLY A 71 -3.24 -4.55 -6.30
CA GLY A 71 -3.23 -3.51 -7.32
C GLY A 71 -3.62 -4.04 -8.70
N ALA A 72 -3.01 -5.17 -9.11
CA ALA A 72 -3.34 -5.83 -10.37
C ALA A 72 -4.81 -6.30 -10.41
N ALA A 73 -5.31 -6.89 -9.31
CA ALA A 73 -6.70 -7.30 -9.20
C ALA A 73 -7.66 -6.10 -9.30
N GLY A 74 -7.34 -4.98 -8.64
CA GLY A 74 -8.10 -3.73 -8.75
C GLY A 74 -8.07 -3.12 -10.16
N ALA A 75 -7.01 -3.35 -10.93
CA ALA A 75 -6.88 -2.91 -12.33
C ALA A 75 -7.80 -3.72 -13.24
N VAL A 76 -7.72 -5.05 -13.12
CA VAL A 76 -8.52 -5.99 -13.91
C VAL A 76 -10.02 -5.81 -13.63
N MET A 77 -10.40 -5.74 -12.35
CA MET A 77 -11.80 -5.48 -11.95
C MET A 77 -12.25 -4.03 -12.16
N GLY A 78 -11.31 -3.11 -12.33
CA GLY A 78 -11.57 -1.73 -12.72
C GLY A 78 -12.05 -1.60 -14.17
N ASN A 79 -11.53 -2.46 -15.04
CA ASN A 79 -11.68 -2.41 -16.50
C ASN A 79 -12.90 -3.21 -17.03
N HIS A 80 -13.83 -3.58 -16.14
CA HIS A 80 -15.11 -4.22 -16.45
C HIS A 80 -16.24 -3.39 -15.86
#